data_AF-A0A537YU08-F1
#
_entry.id   AF-A0A537YU08-F1
#
_cell.length_a   1.000
_cell.length_b   1.000
_cell.length_c   1.000
_cell.angle_alpha   90.00
_cell.angle_beta   90.00
_cell.angle_gamma   90.00
#
_symmetry.space_group_name_H-M   'P 1'
#
loop_
_entity.id
_entity.type
_entity.pdbx_description
1 polymer ?
#
loop_
_entity_poly.entity_id
_entity_poly.type
_entity_poly.pdbx_seq_one_letter_code
_entity_poly.pdbx_strand_id
1 'polypeptide(L)'
;PRPVEPVRHAKSMGHEETFARDVADREVLRREIVRLADRVGQRLRAAAHAGRTIQLKLRYGDFRTITRSRTLADPTDLGGDIARVANSLLEGVDITEGVRLIGVSVQQLEPVAVVQGTLPLPLAARDDTDADERRASKRGAVEASVDRIRRRFGDDAVVPARIAGTEDHRTPWGPDADAEGDDTVRTTRRP
;
A
#
# COMPACT_ATOMS: atom_id res chain seq x y z
N PRO A 1 -20.68 0.27 -30.63
CA PRO A 1 -19.33 0.60 -30.10
C PRO A 1 -19.43 1.47 -28.85
N ARG A 2 -18.73 1.13 -27.77
CA ARG A 2 -18.73 1.94 -26.53
C ARG A 2 -17.71 3.08 -26.68
N PRO A 3 -18.06 4.33 -26.35
CA PRO A 3 -17.12 5.45 -26.42
C PRO A 3 -15.95 5.25 -25.44
N VAL A 4 -14.75 5.65 -25.84
CA VAL A 4 -13.55 5.60 -24.98
C VAL A 4 -13.61 6.80 -24.03
N GLU A 5 -13.67 6.53 -22.73
CA GLU A 5 -13.53 7.57 -21.70
C GLU A 5 -12.04 7.75 -21.36
N PRO A 6 -11.46 8.95 -21.61
CA PRO A 6 -10.03 9.18 -21.45
C PRO A 6 -9.57 9.26 -19.98
N VAL A 7 -10.49 9.40 -19.02
CA VAL A 7 -10.18 9.51 -17.59
C VAL A 7 -10.95 8.43 -16.83
N ARG A 8 -10.23 7.45 -16.27
CA ARG A 8 -10.79 6.48 -15.32
C ARG A 8 -10.20 6.70 -13.95
N HIS A 9 -11.06 7.04 -12.99
CA HIS A 9 -10.69 7.01 -11.59
C HIS A 9 -10.42 5.57 -11.16
N ALA A 10 -9.27 5.32 -10.53
CA ALA A 10 -8.94 4.02 -9.98
C ALA A 10 -9.98 3.65 -8.91
N LYS A 11 -10.62 2.49 -9.05
CA LYS A 11 -11.63 2.00 -8.08
C LYS A 11 -10.98 1.27 -6.90
N SER A 12 -9.74 0.84 -7.07
CA SER A 12 -8.93 0.16 -6.07
C SER A 12 -7.45 0.38 -6.35
N MET A 13 -6.63 0.24 -5.30
CA MET A 13 -5.17 0.20 -5.39
C MET A 13 -4.67 -0.98 -4.56
N GLY A 14 -3.80 -1.81 -5.14
CA GLY A 14 -3.32 -3.02 -4.47
C GLY A 14 -1.99 -3.50 -5.04
N HIS A 15 -1.36 -4.41 -4.31
CA HIS A 15 -0.21 -5.18 -4.76
C HIS A 15 -0.46 -6.66 -4.44
N GLU A 16 0.04 -7.53 -5.31
CA GLU A 16 0.02 -8.98 -5.11
C GLU A 16 1.38 -9.59 -5.44
N GLU A 17 1.69 -10.69 -4.78
CA GLU A 17 2.93 -11.43 -4.94
C GLU A 17 2.59 -12.92 -5.16
N THR A 18 3.26 -13.53 -6.13
CA THR A 18 3.17 -14.97 -6.38
C THR A 18 4.44 -15.64 -5.86
N PHE A 19 4.30 -16.55 -4.92
CA PHE A 19 5.43 -17.27 -4.32
C PHE A 19 6.02 -18.31 -5.28
N ALA A 20 7.32 -18.56 -5.16
CA ALA A 20 8.00 -19.61 -5.92
C ALA A 20 7.54 -21.02 -5.53
N ARG A 21 7.18 -21.21 -4.26
CA ARG A 21 6.61 -22.44 -3.68
C ARG A 21 5.43 -22.09 -2.79
N ASP A 22 4.51 -23.01 -2.63
CA ASP A 22 3.29 -22.77 -1.83
C ASP A 22 3.67 -22.62 -0.35
N VAL A 23 3.16 -21.57 0.29
CA VAL A 23 3.53 -21.16 1.64
C VAL A 23 2.38 -21.48 2.60
N ALA A 24 2.63 -22.36 3.57
CA ALA A 24 1.73 -22.63 4.70
C ALA A 24 2.22 -22.02 6.03
N ASP A 25 3.35 -21.30 6.01
CA ASP A 25 3.88 -20.60 7.18
C ASP A 25 3.21 -19.23 7.35
N ARG A 26 2.44 -19.08 8.44
CA ARG A 26 1.72 -17.86 8.75
C ARG A 26 2.63 -16.66 8.99
N GLU A 27 3.83 -16.85 9.52
CA GLU A 27 4.74 -15.74 9.77
C GLU A 27 5.39 -15.23 8.48
N VAL A 28 5.63 -16.12 7.51
CA VAL A 28 6.02 -15.73 6.15
C VAL A 28 4.91 -14.89 5.51
N LEU A 29 3.65 -15.34 5.58
CA LEU A 29 2.52 -14.58 5.03
C LEU A 29 2.32 -13.23 5.73
N ARG A 30 2.49 -13.15 7.05
CA ARG A 30 2.40 -11.90 7.81
C ARG A 30 3.46 -10.88 7.41
N ARG A 31 4.70 -11.35 7.17
CA ARG A 31 5.78 -10.50 6.63
C ARG A 31 5.44 -9.96 5.26
N GLU A 32 4.93 -10.83 4.38
CA GLU A 32 4.54 -10.43 3.04
C GLU A 32 3.38 -9.44 3.05
N ILE A 33 2.38 -9.63 3.93
CA ILE A 33 1.29 -8.65 4.12
C ILE A 33 1.85 -7.28 4.50
N VAL A 34 2.83 -7.20 5.40
CA VAL A 34 3.43 -5.91 5.78
C VAL A 34 4.10 -5.26 4.57
N ARG A 35 4.83 -6.04 3.76
CA ARG A 35 5.50 -5.54 2.55
C ARG A 35 4.49 -4.98 1.55
N LEU A 36 3.44 -5.74 1.25
CA LEU A 36 2.40 -5.34 0.31
C LEU A 36 1.60 -4.13 0.83
N ALA A 37 1.24 -4.12 2.11
CA ALA A 37 0.51 -3.02 2.72
C ALA A 37 1.31 -1.71 2.73
N ASP A 38 2.61 -1.76 2.99
CA ASP A 38 3.49 -0.59 2.94
C ASP A 38 3.54 0.01 1.52
N ARG A 39 3.73 -0.84 0.49
CA ARG A 39 3.68 -0.42 -0.92
C ARG A 39 2.33 0.17 -1.32
N VAL A 40 1.23 -0.41 -0.84
CA VAL A 40 -0.12 0.11 -1.10
C VAL A 40 -0.33 1.46 -0.42
N GLY A 41 0.08 1.62 0.84
CA GLY A 41 0.01 2.89 1.55
C GLY A 41 0.82 3.99 0.87
N GLN A 42 2.06 3.68 0.48
CA GLN A 42 2.91 4.60 -0.30
C GLN A 42 2.22 5.06 -1.60
N ARG A 43 1.60 4.12 -2.33
CA ARG A 43 0.90 4.42 -3.59
C ARG A 43 -0.36 5.26 -3.36
N LEU A 44 -1.12 4.98 -2.31
CA LEU A 44 -2.29 5.77 -1.92
C LEU A 44 -1.90 7.22 -1.62
N ARG A 45 -0.87 7.42 -0.80
CA ARG A 45 -0.34 8.75 -0.46
C ARG A 45 0.24 9.48 -1.66
N ALA A 46 0.98 8.79 -2.52
CA ALA A 46 1.50 9.37 -3.76
C ALA A 46 0.38 9.85 -4.71
N ALA A 47 -0.75 9.14 -4.70
CA ALA A 47 -1.93 9.53 -5.47
C ALA A 47 -2.84 10.54 -4.74
N ALA A 48 -2.53 10.94 -3.50
CA ALA A 48 -3.41 11.74 -2.63
C ALA A 48 -4.82 11.11 -2.45
N HIS A 49 -4.87 9.79 -2.28
CA HIS A 49 -6.10 9.05 -1.99
C HIS A 49 -5.98 8.29 -0.67
N ALA A 50 -7.11 8.09 0.00
CA ALA A 50 -7.27 7.14 1.10
C ALA A 50 -8.43 6.21 0.77
N GLY A 51 -8.54 5.05 1.42
CA GLY A 51 -9.66 4.15 1.18
C GLY A 51 -10.13 3.41 2.42
N ARG A 52 -11.35 2.89 2.35
CA ARG A 52 -12.03 2.33 3.53
C ARG A 52 -12.01 0.81 3.58
N THR A 53 -12.11 0.17 2.43
CA THR A 53 -12.24 -1.28 2.36
C THR A 53 -10.90 -1.92 2.05
N ILE A 54 -10.39 -2.67 3.01
CA ILE A 54 -9.14 -3.43 2.89
C ILE A 54 -9.51 -4.86 2.53
N GLN A 55 -8.90 -5.38 1.47
CA GLN A 55 -9.14 -6.69 0.91
C GLN A 55 -7.85 -7.51 0.92
N LEU A 56 -7.94 -8.74 1.43
CA LEU A 56 -6.94 -9.78 1.34
C LEU A 56 -7.39 -10.82 0.30
N LYS A 57 -6.56 -11.02 -0.71
CA LYS A 57 -6.72 -12.06 -1.74
C LYS A 57 -5.70 -13.15 -1.51
N LEU A 58 -6.13 -14.41 -1.53
CA LEU A 58 -5.25 -15.57 -1.47
C LEU A 58 -5.62 -16.54 -2.57
N ARG A 59 -4.61 -17.10 -3.25
CA ARG A 59 -4.77 -18.19 -4.21
C ARG A 59 -3.96 -19.38 -3.73
N TYR A 60 -4.58 -20.56 -3.72
CA TYR A 60 -3.95 -21.82 -3.36
C TYR A 60 -3.26 -22.47 -4.56
N GLY A 61 -2.47 -23.52 -4.33
CA GLY A 61 -1.77 -24.28 -5.38
C GLY A 61 -2.70 -24.95 -6.40
N ASP A 62 -3.93 -25.27 -6.00
CA ASP A 62 -5.01 -25.78 -6.86
C ASP A 62 -5.70 -24.68 -7.69
N PHE A 63 -5.18 -23.45 -7.65
CA PHE A 63 -5.70 -22.24 -8.27
C PHE A 63 -7.03 -21.71 -7.72
N ARG A 64 -7.59 -22.31 -6.66
CA ARG A 64 -8.75 -21.78 -5.94
C ARG A 64 -8.38 -20.43 -5.33
N THR A 65 -9.26 -19.44 -5.48
CA THR A 65 -9.06 -18.09 -4.95
C THR A 65 -10.07 -17.82 -3.85
N ILE A 66 -9.60 -17.31 -2.73
CA ILE A 66 -10.44 -16.75 -1.68
C ILE A 66 -10.15 -15.26 -1.51
N THR A 67 -11.17 -14.54 -1.10
CA THR A 67 -11.08 -13.13 -0.79
C THR A 67 -11.76 -12.87 0.54
N ARG A 68 -11.12 -12.06 1.38
CA ARG A 68 -11.69 -11.52 2.60
C ARG A 68 -11.52 -10.01 2.58
N SER A 69 -12.49 -9.28 3.10
CA SER A 69 -12.40 -7.84 3.18
C SER A 69 -13.02 -7.33 4.47
N ARG A 70 -12.56 -6.15 4.89
CA ARG A 70 -13.14 -5.40 6.00
C ARG A 70 -13.18 -3.93 5.64
N THR A 71 -14.34 -3.31 5.85
CA THR A 71 -14.55 -1.87 5.69
C THR A 71 -14.33 -1.19 7.04
N LEU A 72 -13.48 -0.16 7.05
CA LEU A 72 -13.25 0.70 8.20
C LEU A 72 -14.28 1.83 8.26
N ALA A 73 -14.46 2.41 9.45
CA ALA A 73 -15.30 3.60 9.63
C ALA A 73 -14.69 4.81 8.90
N ASP A 74 -13.39 5.03 9.14
CA ASP A 74 -12.62 6.10 8.53
C ASP A 74 -11.71 5.58 7.42
N PRO A 75 -11.51 6.36 6.34
CA PRO A 75 -10.56 6.03 5.28
C PRO A 75 -9.12 6.01 5.83
N THR A 76 -8.28 5.14 5.28
CA THR A 76 -6.87 5.07 5.63
C THR A 76 -5.99 4.99 4.39
N ASP A 77 -4.84 5.64 4.49
CA ASP A 77 -3.72 5.54 3.57
C ASP A 77 -2.47 5.00 4.28
N LEU A 78 -2.59 4.58 5.54
CA LEU A 78 -1.48 4.17 6.40
C LEU A 78 -1.14 2.69 6.21
N GLY A 79 0.11 2.40 5.84
CA GLY A 79 0.58 1.04 5.59
C GLY A 79 0.44 0.16 6.83
N GLY A 80 0.72 0.72 8.02
CA GLY A 80 0.52 0.01 9.29
C GLY A 80 -0.93 -0.37 9.58
N ASP A 81 -1.90 0.48 9.23
CA ASP A 81 -3.33 0.22 9.48
C ASP A 81 -3.86 -0.84 8.51
N ILE A 82 -3.47 -0.72 7.23
CA ILE A 82 -3.75 -1.71 6.19
C ILE A 82 -3.20 -3.09 6.59
N ALA A 83 -1.93 -3.14 7.03
CA ALA A 83 -1.29 -4.38 7.45
C ALA A 83 -1.99 -5.01 8.66
N ARG A 84 -2.37 -4.22 9.67
CA ARG A 84 -3.10 -4.72 10.85
C ARG A 84 -4.43 -5.37 10.45
N VAL A 85 -5.17 -4.72 9.56
CA VAL A 85 -6.45 -5.24 9.09
C VAL A 85 -6.28 -6.50 8.24
N ALA A 86 -5.36 -6.48 7.28
CA ALA A 86 -5.07 -7.64 6.44
C ALA A 86 -4.60 -8.85 7.26
N ASN A 87 -3.79 -8.65 8.30
CA ASN A 87 -3.38 -9.72 9.21
C ASN A 87 -4.57 -10.30 10.00
N SER A 88 -5.49 -9.46 10.47
CA SER A 88 -6.72 -9.92 11.13
C SER A 88 -7.62 -10.71 10.16
N LEU A 89 -7.65 -10.35 8.87
CA LEU A 89 -8.36 -11.13 7.85
C LEU A 89 -7.70 -12.50 7.60
N LEU A 90 -6.36 -12.58 7.64
CA LEU A 90 -5.61 -13.82 7.50
C LEU A 90 -5.89 -14.82 8.65
N GLU A 91 -6.18 -14.32 9.85
CA GLU A 91 -6.47 -15.18 11.01
C GLU A 91 -7.69 -16.08 10.79
N GLY A 92 -8.71 -15.56 10.10
CA GLY A 92 -9.94 -16.30 9.76
C GLY A 92 -9.85 -17.17 8.50
N VAL A 93 -8.64 -17.39 7.97
CA VAL A 93 -8.40 -18.19 6.76
C VAL A 93 -7.63 -19.45 7.10
N ASP A 94 -8.05 -20.57 6.51
CA ASP A 94 -7.25 -21.80 6.51
C ASP A 94 -6.15 -21.72 5.44
N ILE A 95 -4.91 -21.96 5.87
CA ILE A 95 -3.70 -21.92 5.02
C ILE A 95 -3.01 -23.29 4.93
N THR A 96 -3.62 -24.34 5.47
CA THR A 96 -3.03 -25.70 5.52
C THR A 96 -2.69 -26.25 4.15
N GLU A 97 -3.50 -25.93 3.13
CA GLU A 97 -3.29 -26.32 1.73
C GLU A 97 -2.11 -25.60 1.04
N GLY A 98 -1.55 -24.56 1.67
CA GLY A 98 -0.47 -23.75 1.11
C GLY A 98 -0.95 -22.65 0.14
N VAL A 99 -0.43 -21.44 0.33
CA VAL A 99 -0.78 -20.27 -0.46
C VAL A 99 0.26 -20.05 -1.56
N ARG A 100 -0.20 -19.96 -2.82
CA ARG A 100 0.62 -19.66 -4.01
C ARG A 100 0.72 -18.17 -4.29
N LEU A 101 -0.34 -17.40 -4.02
CA LEU A 101 -0.38 -15.95 -4.23
C LEU A 101 -1.08 -15.27 -3.08
N ILE A 102 -0.53 -14.14 -2.63
CA ILE A 102 -1.15 -13.25 -1.66
C ILE A 102 -1.24 -11.83 -2.24
N GLY A 103 -2.37 -11.17 -2.00
CA GLY A 103 -2.60 -9.81 -2.46
C GLY A 103 -3.29 -8.97 -1.41
N VAL A 104 -2.87 -7.72 -1.29
CA VAL A 104 -3.50 -6.71 -0.43
C VAL A 104 -3.96 -5.57 -1.33
N SER A 105 -5.22 -5.20 -1.20
CA SER A 105 -5.79 -4.06 -1.93
C SER A 105 -6.69 -3.21 -1.03
N VAL A 106 -6.78 -1.94 -1.38
CA VAL A 106 -7.67 -0.96 -0.78
C VAL A 106 -8.66 -0.49 -1.84
N GLN A 107 -9.93 -0.41 -1.45
CA GLN A 107 -11.07 -0.01 -2.27
C GLN A 107 -11.82 1.14 -1.60
N GLN A 108 -12.86 1.64 -2.29
CA GLN A 108 -13.63 2.83 -1.89
C GLN A 108 -12.68 4.00 -1.67
N LEU A 109 -11.94 4.32 -2.74
CA LEU A 109 -10.95 5.37 -2.70
C LEU A 109 -11.64 6.74 -2.71
N GLU A 110 -11.20 7.59 -1.80
CA GLU A 110 -11.61 8.99 -1.71
C GLU A 110 -10.38 9.91 -1.78
N PRO A 111 -10.48 11.06 -2.45
CA PRO A 111 -9.39 12.03 -2.48
C PRO A 111 -9.15 12.57 -1.08
N VAL A 112 -7.90 12.55 -0.63
CA VAL A 112 -7.50 13.27 0.60
C VAL A 112 -7.26 14.71 0.19
N ALA A 113 -8.08 15.63 0.69
CA ALA A 113 -7.83 17.05 0.49
C ALA A 113 -6.47 17.39 1.12
N VAL A 114 -5.48 17.67 0.28
CA VAL A 114 -4.18 18.16 0.72
C VAL A 114 -4.39 19.59 1.21
N VAL A 115 -4.75 19.75 2.48
CA VAL A 115 -4.82 21.08 3.09
C VAL A 115 -3.37 21.55 3.20
N GLN A 116 -2.98 22.39 2.26
CA GLN A 116 -1.69 23.03 2.20
C GLN A 116 -1.56 24.00 3.39
N GLY A 117 -1.10 23.49 4.53
CA GLY A 117 -0.38 24.28 5.54
C GLY A 117 -1.18 25.17 6.49
N THR A 118 -2.36 24.78 6.96
CA THR A 118 -2.85 25.32 8.24
C THR A 118 -2.48 24.35 9.36
N LEU A 119 -1.51 24.75 10.19
CA LEU A 119 -1.25 24.10 11.46
C LEU A 119 -2.58 23.97 12.22
N PRO A 120 -2.96 22.77 12.70
CA PRO A 120 -4.04 22.67 13.66
C PRO A 120 -3.57 23.35 14.95
N LEU A 121 -4.02 24.60 15.16
CA LEU A 121 -3.97 25.26 16.45
C LEU A 121 -4.82 24.42 17.41
N PRO A 122 -4.26 23.90 18.52
CA PRO A 122 -5.03 23.11 19.47
C PRO A 122 -5.83 24.07 20.34
N LEU A 123 -7.01 24.48 19.86
CA LEU A 123 -7.98 25.19 20.69
C LEU A 123 -9.36 24.57 20.51
N ALA A 124 -9.81 23.88 21.58
CA ALA A 124 -11.04 23.09 21.73
C ALA A 124 -11.00 21.73 21.01
N ALA A 125 -11.24 20.57 21.63
CA ALA A 125 -12.00 20.27 22.85
C ALA A 125 -11.34 19.10 23.61
N ARG A 126 -11.52 19.09 24.93
CA ARG A 126 -11.11 17.99 25.82
C ARG A 126 -12.16 16.88 25.69
N ASP A 127 -11.75 15.67 25.29
CA ASP A 127 -12.38 14.38 25.66
C ASP A 127 -11.53 13.23 25.07
N ASP A 128 -11.53 12.06 25.72
CA ASP A 128 -10.61 10.91 25.53
C ASP A 128 -10.34 10.43 24.08
N THR A 129 -11.17 10.79 23.10
CA THR A 129 -11.00 10.58 21.64
C THR A 129 -9.72 11.21 21.08
N ASP A 130 -9.29 12.28 21.73
CA ASP A 130 -8.07 13.03 21.49
C ASP A 130 -6.80 12.15 21.42
N ALA A 131 -6.72 11.08 22.22
CA ALA A 131 -5.52 10.26 22.31
C ALA A 131 -5.29 9.43 21.04
N ASP A 132 -6.35 8.84 20.49
CA ASP A 132 -6.26 7.98 19.32
C ASP A 132 -6.12 8.77 18.01
N GLU A 133 -6.80 9.92 17.90
CA GLU A 133 -6.59 10.86 16.80
C GLU A 133 -5.16 11.43 16.80
N ARG A 134 -4.64 11.86 17.97
CA ARG A 134 -3.25 12.31 18.08
C ARG A 134 -2.27 11.21 17.71
N ARG A 135 -2.52 9.96 18.12
CA ARG A 135 -1.69 8.82 17.73
C ARG A 135 -1.77 8.55 16.23
N ALA A 136 -2.94 8.61 15.61
CA ALA A 136 -3.12 8.43 14.17
C ALA A 136 -2.40 9.53 13.38
N SER A 137 -2.58 10.79 13.77
CA SER A 137 -1.88 11.95 13.19
C SER A 137 -0.37 11.81 13.31
N LYS A 138 0.14 11.41 14.49
CA LYS A 138 1.57 11.15 14.70
C LYS A 138 2.08 10.02 13.80
N ARG A 139 1.33 8.91 13.64
CA ARG A 139 1.70 7.81 12.72
C ARG A 139 1.73 8.27 11.27
N GLY A 140 0.73 9.03 10.84
CA GLY A 140 0.69 9.61 9.48
C GLY A 140 1.87 10.54 9.19
N ALA A 141 2.23 11.41 10.14
CA ALA A 141 3.41 12.28 10.02
C ALA A 141 4.71 11.48 9.90
N VAL A 142 4.82 10.34 10.60
CA VAL A 142 5.97 9.44 10.49
C VAL A 142 6.02 8.78 9.11
N GLU A 143 4.93 8.19 8.61
CA GLU A 143 4.91 7.56 7.28
C GLU A 143 5.19 8.56 6.16
N ALA A 144 4.62 9.77 6.24
CA ALA A 144 4.92 10.84 5.27
C ALA A 144 6.40 11.27 5.29
N SER A 145 7.05 11.22 6.47
CA SER A 145 8.48 11.48 6.62
C SER A 145 9.33 10.36 6.02
N VAL A 146 8.94 9.09 6.25
CA VAL A 146 9.56 7.92 5.64
C VAL A 146 9.48 7.99 4.12
N ASP A 147 8.32 8.32 3.56
CA ASP A 147 8.15 8.48 2.12
C ASP A 147 9.06 9.59 1.55
N ARG A 148 9.27 10.68 2.30
CA ARG A 148 10.18 11.75 1.89
C ARG A 148 11.63 11.27 1.86
N ILE A 149 12.03 10.42 2.80
CA ILE A 149 13.36 9.81 2.82
C ILE A 149 13.49 8.88 1.60
N ARG A 150 12.52 8.01 1.35
CA ARG A 150 12.52 7.10 0.18
C ARG A 150 12.59 7.84 -1.16
N ARG A 151 11.81 8.91 -1.32
CA ARG A 151 11.87 9.77 -2.52
C ARG A 151 13.24 10.40 -2.75
N ARG A 152 14.04 10.62 -1.70
CA ARG A 152 15.36 11.26 -1.79
C ARG A 152 16.51 10.26 -1.92
N PHE A 153 16.40 9.11 -1.26
CA PHE A 153 17.50 8.17 -1.07
C PHE A 153 17.24 6.78 -1.66
N GLY A 154 16.09 6.56 -2.30
CA GLY A 154 15.67 5.27 -2.85
C GLY A 154 14.76 4.49 -1.90
N ASP A 155 14.00 3.53 -2.45
CA ASP A 155 12.99 2.78 -1.70
C ASP A 155 13.58 1.88 -0.60
N ASP A 156 14.83 1.43 -0.76
CA ASP A 156 15.54 0.60 0.22
C ASP A 156 16.14 1.38 1.40
N ALA A 157 16.12 2.72 1.36
CA ALA A 157 16.71 3.56 2.39
C ALA A 157 16.04 3.38 3.77
N VAL A 158 14.74 3.05 3.77
CA VAL A 158 13.97 2.75 4.98
C VAL A 158 13.00 1.62 4.68
N VAL A 159 13.10 0.52 5.43
CA VAL A 159 12.17 -0.61 5.35
C VAL A 159 11.49 -0.87 6.69
N PRO A 160 10.24 -1.37 6.71
CA PRO A 160 9.58 -1.76 7.95
C PRO A 160 10.45 -2.74 8.76
N ALA A 161 10.54 -2.54 10.08
CA ALA A 161 11.42 -3.33 10.95
C ALA A 161 11.15 -4.84 10.89
N ARG A 162 9.91 -5.26 10.60
CA ARG A 162 9.55 -6.68 10.43
C ARG A 162 10.18 -7.32 9.18
N ILE A 163 10.63 -6.50 8.22
CA ILE A 163 11.27 -6.92 6.95
C ILE A 163 12.79 -6.74 7.03
N ALA A 164 13.28 -5.81 7.85
CA ALA A 164 14.71 -5.53 8.01
C ALA A 164 15.51 -6.79 8.39
N GLY A 165 16.57 -7.07 7.64
CA GLY A 165 17.50 -8.19 7.92
C GLY A 165 17.24 -9.50 7.16
N THR A 166 16.30 -9.54 6.20
CA THR A 166 16.08 -10.72 5.35
C THR A 166 16.62 -10.45 3.95
N GLU A 167 17.80 -10.95 3.60
CA GLU A 167 18.37 -10.80 2.25
C GLU A 167 17.56 -11.60 1.21
N ASP A 168 16.51 -11.00 0.65
CA ASP A 168 16.09 -11.19 -0.75
C ASP A 168 15.06 -10.09 -1.11
N HIS A 169 15.52 -9.03 -1.76
CA HIS A 169 14.71 -7.84 -2.05
C HIS A 169 14.42 -7.68 -3.55
N ARG A 170 14.69 -8.70 -4.37
CA ARG A 170 14.40 -8.60 -5.80
C ARG A 170 12.98 -9.11 -6.03
N THR A 171 12.08 -8.19 -6.36
CA THR A 171 10.90 -8.56 -7.15
C THR A 171 11.44 -8.71 -8.57
N PRO A 172 11.49 -9.90 -9.19
CA PRO A 172 11.94 -10.03 -10.59
C PRO A 172 10.94 -9.41 -11.57
N TRP A 173 9.74 -9.06 -11.08
CA TRP A 173 8.64 -8.55 -11.88
C TRP A 173 7.82 -7.53 -11.06
N GLY A 174 8.25 -6.28 -11.11
CA GLY A 174 7.50 -5.09 -10.69
C GLY A 174 8.03 -3.93 -11.53
N PRO A 175 7.22 -2.89 -11.85
CA PRO A 175 7.69 -1.83 -12.72
C PRO A 175 8.88 -1.14 -12.07
N ASP A 176 10.06 -1.32 -12.67
CA ASP A 176 11.24 -0.53 -12.34
C ASP A 176 10.84 0.93 -12.45
N ALA A 177 11.06 1.70 -11.39
CA ALA A 177 10.85 3.14 -11.36
C ALA A 177 11.91 3.90 -12.19
N ASP A 178 12.42 3.28 -13.25
CA ASP A 178 13.46 3.76 -14.14
C ASP A 178 12.97 3.75 -15.59
N ALA A 179 11.98 4.58 -15.91
CA ALA A 179 11.69 4.98 -17.28
C ALA A 179 10.83 6.26 -17.31
N GLU A 180 11.49 7.42 -17.26
CA GLU A 180 11.26 8.57 -18.16
C GLU A 180 11.94 9.81 -17.60
N GLY A 181 13.26 9.86 -17.80
CA GLY A 181 14.05 11.08 -17.78
C GLY A 181 14.87 11.12 -19.07
N ASP A 182 14.57 12.12 -19.89
CA ASP A 182 15.39 12.62 -21.00
C ASP A 182 15.30 11.89 -22.35
N ASP A 183 14.43 12.37 -23.24
CA ASP A 183 14.83 12.51 -24.64
C ASP A 183 14.63 13.96 -25.08
N THR A 184 15.74 14.68 -24.98
CA THR A 184 15.89 16.06 -25.38
C THR A 184 15.79 16.18 -26.90
N VAL A 185 14.96 17.13 -27.32
CA VAL A 185 14.89 17.70 -28.68
C VAL A 185 16.27 17.79 -29.35
N ARG A 186 16.50 17.00 -30.40
CA ARG A 186 17.51 17.29 -31.43
C ARG A 186 16.86 17.48 -32.79
N THR A 187 16.51 18.73 -33.03
CA THR A 187 16.54 19.38 -34.34
C THR A 187 17.86 19.05 -35.06
N THR A 188 17.80 18.34 -36.18
CA THR A 188 18.82 18.47 -37.23
C THR A 188 18.15 18.68 -38.58
N ARG A 189 18.40 19.87 -39.10
CA ARG A 189 18.14 20.36 -40.45
C ARG A 189 19.07 19.66 -41.46
N ARG A 190 18.50 19.37 -42.65
CA ARG A 190 19.11 19.47 -44.00
C ARG A 190 20.06 18.35 -44.49
N PRO A 191 20.33 18.25 -45.82
CA PRO A 191 20.12 19.21 -46.94
C PRO A 191 18.82 19.08 -47.72
#